data_AF-A0A9E2GPH3-F1
#
_entry.id   AF-A0A9E2GPH3-F1
#
_cell.length_a   1.000
_cell.length_b   1.000
_cell.length_c   1.000
_cell.angle_alpha   90.00
_cell.angle_beta   90.00
_cell.angle_gamma   90.00
#
_symmetry.space_group_name_H-M   'P 1'
#
loop_
_entity.id
_entity.type
_entity.pdbx_description
1 polymer ?
#
loop_
_entity_poly.entity_id
_entity_poly.type
_entity_poly.pdbx_seq_one_letter_code
_entity_poly.pdbx_strand_id
1 'polypeptide(L)'
;MAATGREFIFTQADFERVRALIRERAGIALAPAKQDMVYSRLVRRVRALGLTKFEDYLRRLDQDDKLEWETFINSLTTNLTSFFREAHHFETFARQATDSKQRPFRVWCAAASTGEEPYSLAIAACEAFDSYTPPVQILASDIDTHVLATAARGIYDPERVERIAESRVRRFFTIEKSGDVRVRSELQRLISFSRINLLDRDWPIQGPLDAIFCRNVMIYFDKPIQHQILARFRPLLRPDGLLYAGHSESFLHAADLFHPIGRTVYERSDHSRAAAEVGSPVTLDSRDTEAGKVPAPGTVGARLSGRLTSGHVVAIGASTGGTEAIKAVLRGLPAEMPPIVMVQHMPESFTKSFAQRLDSLSMLTVVEAQGGEVLRPGHVYLAPGHSHMSIKRIGGGYRIDLSRTDPVNRHRPAVDVLFNSVAASAVDNATGIILTGMGKDGAQGLLAMRRAGAWTIGQDEASCVVYGMPREAVSVGGVSEVVSLSEIAGNLLAHLQRLDRELSGPARANVP
;
A
#
# COMPACT_ATOMS: atom_id res chain seq x y z
N MET A 1 -37.73 -14.28 5.26
CA MET A 1 -37.30 -15.04 4.07
C MET A 1 -35.85 -15.43 4.26
N ALA A 2 -35.57 -16.72 4.42
CA ALA A 2 -34.24 -17.28 4.62
C ALA A 2 -33.54 -17.46 3.27
N ALA A 3 -32.35 -16.88 3.12
CA ALA A 3 -31.53 -17.06 1.92
C ALA A 3 -30.04 -16.94 2.26
N THR A 4 -29.48 -17.92 2.97
CA THR A 4 -28.02 -18.19 2.94
C THR A 4 -27.80 -19.64 3.39
N GLY A 5 -27.20 -20.49 2.55
CA GLY A 5 -26.82 -21.88 2.86
C GLY A 5 -25.68 -22.01 3.89
N ARG A 6 -25.81 -21.36 5.04
CA ARG A 6 -24.85 -21.41 6.15
C ARG A 6 -25.21 -22.56 7.09
N GLU A 7 -24.22 -23.39 7.41
CA GLU A 7 -24.32 -24.52 8.35
C GLU A 7 -24.80 -24.11 9.75
N PHE A 8 -24.38 -22.94 10.23
CA PHE A 8 -24.82 -22.39 11.52
C PHE A 8 -25.42 -20.99 11.33
N ILE A 9 -26.43 -20.68 12.14
CA ILE A 9 -27.00 -19.33 12.19
C ILE A 9 -25.94 -18.38 12.78
N PHE A 10 -25.61 -17.32 12.03
CA PHE A 10 -24.70 -16.27 12.45
C PHE A 10 -25.34 -14.93 12.14
N THR A 11 -25.90 -14.30 13.16
CA THR A 11 -26.73 -13.10 13.05
C THR A 11 -25.87 -11.83 12.97
N GLN A 12 -26.49 -10.69 12.65
CA GLN A 12 -25.83 -9.40 12.75
C GLN A 12 -25.37 -9.11 14.19
N ALA A 13 -26.17 -9.50 15.19
CA ALA A 13 -25.83 -9.30 16.60
C ALA A 13 -24.59 -10.12 17.01
N ASP A 14 -24.49 -11.38 16.56
CA ASP A 14 -23.29 -12.21 16.78
C ASP A 14 -22.05 -11.56 16.16
N PHE A 15 -22.19 -11.02 14.95
CA PHE A 15 -21.09 -10.35 14.27
C PHE A 15 -20.66 -9.07 14.99
N GLU A 16 -21.59 -8.19 15.37
CA GLU A 16 -21.26 -6.98 16.15
C GLU A 16 -20.59 -7.33 17.49
N ARG A 17 -21.03 -8.43 18.12
CA ARG A 17 -20.38 -8.95 19.32
C ARG A 17 -18.95 -9.40 19.06
N VAL A 18 -18.70 -10.17 17.99
CA VAL A 18 -17.33 -10.55 17.58
C VAL A 18 -16.47 -9.31 17.32
N ARG A 19 -17.01 -8.28 16.65
CA ARG A 19 -16.29 -7.02 16.38
C ARG A 19 -15.91 -6.31 17.68
N ALA A 20 -16.80 -6.27 18.67
CA ALA A 20 -16.52 -5.67 19.97
C ALA A 20 -15.41 -6.45 20.69
N LEU A 21 -15.55 -7.77 20.80
CA LEU A 21 -14.60 -8.65 21.48
C LEU A 21 -13.18 -8.56 20.90
N ILE A 22 -13.03 -8.65 19.57
CA ILE A 22 -11.70 -8.60 18.95
C ILE A 22 -11.07 -7.21 19.01
N ARG A 23 -11.89 -6.15 18.95
CA ARG A 23 -11.41 -4.77 19.11
C ARG A 23 -10.91 -4.52 20.53
N GLU A 24 -11.65 -4.98 21.53
CA GLU A 24 -11.26 -4.85 22.94
C GLU A 24 -9.97 -5.61 23.24
N ARG A 25 -9.86 -6.86 22.76
CA ARG A 25 -8.74 -7.73 23.13
C ARG A 25 -7.48 -7.53 22.30
N ALA A 26 -7.63 -7.26 21.00
CA ALA A 26 -6.53 -7.20 20.03
C ALA A 26 -6.47 -5.89 19.24
N GLY A 27 -7.41 -4.97 19.43
CA GLY A 27 -7.44 -3.67 18.74
C GLY A 27 -7.97 -3.72 17.31
N ILE A 28 -8.21 -4.91 16.77
CA ILE A 28 -8.55 -5.12 15.37
C ILE A 28 -9.93 -4.55 15.06
N ALA A 29 -9.97 -3.49 14.26
CA ALA A 29 -11.19 -2.89 13.74
C ALA A 29 -11.69 -3.67 12.52
N LEU A 30 -12.65 -4.57 12.74
CA LEU A 30 -13.33 -5.28 11.66
C LEU A 30 -14.38 -4.39 10.99
N ALA A 31 -14.28 -4.25 9.65
CA ALA A 31 -15.26 -3.54 8.84
C ALA A 31 -16.56 -4.35 8.68
N PRO A 32 -17.75 -3.71 8.55
CA PRO A 32 -19.03 -4.42 8.44
C PRO A 32 -19.08 -5.45 7.31
N ALA A 33 -18.45 -5.15 6.18
CA ALA A 33 -18.38 -6.04 5.01
C ALA A 33 -17.60 -7.36 5.25
N LYS A 34 -16.91 -7.51 6.40
CA LYS A 34 -16.13 -8.72 6.71
C LYS A 34 -16.93 -9.83 7.41
N GLN A 35 -18.26 -9.71 7.51
CA GLN A 35 -19.11 -10.68 8.20
C GLN A 35 -18.95 -12.12 7.68
N ASP A 36 -18.92 -12.32 6.35
CA ASP A 36 -18.72 -13.64 5.75
C ASP A 36 -17.34 -14.23 6.04
N MET A 37 -16.30 -13.38 5.99
CA MET A 37 -14.94 -13.78 6.36
C MET A 37 -14.89 -14.22 7.83
N VAL A 38 -15.49 -13.46 8.74
CA VAL A 38 -15.56 -13.84 10.16
C VAL A 38 -16.28 -15.17 10.34
N TYR A 39 -17.45 -15.33 9.71
CA TYR A 39 -18.23 -16.56 9.75
C TYR A 39 -17.38 -17.77 9.31
N SER A 40 -16.82 -17.71 8.10
CA SER A 40 -16.02 -18.81 7.51
C SER A 40 -14.81 -19.21 8.34
N ARG A 41 -14.24 -18.29 9.12
CA ARG A 41 -13.10 -18.58 9.98
C ARG A 41 -13.53 -19.15 11.34
N LEU A 42 -14.52 -18.55 11.99
CA LEU A 42 -14.98 -18.96 13.33
C LEU A 42 -15.88 -20.20 13.29
N VAL A 43 -16.55 -20.51 12.18
CA VAL A 43 -17.36 -21.73 12.06
C VAL A 43 -16.52 -22.99 12.30
N ARG A 44 -15.22 -22.96 11.95
CA ARG A 44 -14.28 -24.05 12.23
C ARG A 44 -14.10 -24.28 13.73
N ARG A 45 -14.17 -23.22 14.55
CA ARG A 45 -14.12 -23.30 16.01
C ARG A 45 -15.39 -23.86 16.61
N VAL A 46 -16.55 -23.38 16.12
CA VAL A 46 -17.86 -23.90 16.52
C VAL A 46 -17.92 -25.42 16.29
N ARG A 47 -17.47 -25.90 15.13
CA ARG A 47 -17.36 -27.35 14.85
C ARG A 47 -16.37 -28.07 15.75
N ALA A 48 -15.16 -27.53 15.92
CA ALA A 48 -14.10 -28.17 16.71
C ALA A 48 -14.49 -28.34 18.18
N LEU A 49 -15.33 -27.46 18.71
CA LEU A 49 -15.84 -27.51 20.08
C LEU A 49 -17.15 -28.32 20.21
N GLY A 50 -17.67 -28.89 19.11
CA GLY A 50 -18.93 -29.63 19.10
C GLY A 50 -20.16 -28.76 19.42
N LEU A 51 -20.06 -27.45 19.20
CA LEU A 51 -21.15 -26.51 19.48
C LEU A 51 -22.12 -26.45 18.30
N THR A 52 -23.39 -26.18 18.60
CA THR A 52 -24.47 -26.11 17.58
C THR A 52 -24.95 -24.68 17.30
N LYS A 53 -24.51 -23.70 18.09
CA LYS A 53 -24.87 -22.28 17.96
C LYS A 53 -23.66 -21.38 18.15
N PHE A 54 -23.59 -20.30 17.37
CA PHE A 54 -22.56 -19.26 17.54
C PHE A 54 -22.68 -18.54 18.88
N GLU A 55 -23.89 -18.34 19.39
CA GLU A 55 -24.10 -17.71 20.70
C GLU A 55 -23.40 -18.47 21.83
N ASP A 56 -23.44 -19.82 21.80
CA ASP A 56 -22.78 -20.66 22.80
C ASP A 56 -21.25 -20.53 22.72
N TYR A 57 -20.72 -20.35 21.50
CA TYR A 57 -19.30 -20.07 21.31
C TYR A 57 -18.90 -18.71 21.91
N LEU A 58 -19.68 -17.67 21.66
CA LEU A 58 -19.42 -16.34 22.23
C LEU A 58 -19.59 -16.33 23.76
N ARG A 59 -20.56 -17.08 24.29
CA ARG A 59 -20.75 -17.24 25.74
C ARG A 59 -19.55 -17.95 26.39
N ARG A 60 -18.93 -18.89 25.69
CA ARG A 60 -17.71 -19.54 26.17
C ARG A 60 -16.53 -18.55 26.24
N LEU A 61 -16.40 -17.64 25.28
CA LEU A 61 -15.38 -16.59 25.34
C LEU A 61 -15.57 -15.67 26.55
N ASP A 62 -16.81 -15.39 26.96
CA ASP A 62 -17.07 -14.60 28.18
C ASP A 62 -16.54 -15.27 29.47
N GLN A 63 -16.33 -16.59 29.46
CA GLN A 63 -15.80 -17.33 30.61
C GLN A 63 -14.28 -17.18 30.78
N ASP A 64 -13.64 -16.33 29.95
CA ASP A 64 -12.19 -16.07 29.91
C ASP A 64 -11.33 -17.35 29.77
N ASP A 65 -11.81 -18.32 28.98
CA ASP A 65 -11.03 -19.49 28.55
C ASP A 65 -9.83 -19.00 27.71
N LYS A 66 -8.66 -18.87 28.37
CA LYS A 66 -7.45 -18.29 27.78
C LYS A 66 -7.02 -18.98 26.49
N LEU A 67 -7.17 -20.30 26.41
CA LEU A 67 -6.75 -21.09 25.24
C LEU A 67 -7.68 -20.85 24.06
N GLU A 68 -9.00 -20.80 24.31
CA GLU A 68 -9.95 -20.50 23.24
C GLU A 68 -9.87 -19.04 22.80
N TRP A 69 -9.58 -18.11 23.72
CA TRP A 69 -9.30 -16.71 23.38
C TRP A 69 -8.12 -16.56 22.43
N GLU A 70 -7.02 -17.27 22.69
CA GLU A 70 -5.88 -17.29 21.79
C GLU A 70 -6.30 -17.83 20.41
N THR A 71 -7.05 -18.92 20.37
CA THR A 71 -7.51 -19.51 19.11
C THR A 71 -8.50 -18.62 18.35
N PHE A 72 -9.35 -17.88 19.06
CA PHE A 72 -10.26 -16.88 18.52
C PHE A 72 -9.50 -15.75 17.82
N ILE A 73 -8.47 -15.20 18.49
CA ILE A 73 -7.61 -14.16 17.92
C ILE A 73 -6.91 -14.68 16.67
N ASN A 74 -6.25 -15.84 16.76
CA ASN A 74 -5.53 -16.48 15.64
C ASN A 74 -6.45 -16.77 14.43
N SER A 75 -7.74 -16.99 14.68
CA SER A 75 -8.72 -17.18 13.62
C SER A 75 -9.07 -15.89 12.88
N LEU A 76 -8.86 -14.71 13.48
CA LEU A 76 -9.29 -13.42 12.93
C LEU A 76 -8.13 -12.53 12.45
N THR A 77 -6.89 -12.87 12.78
CA THR A 77 -5.67 -12.25 12.26
C THR A 77 -5.50 -12.49 10.75
N THR A 78 -4.79 -11.59 10.08
CA THR A 78 -4.48 -11.71 8.63
C THR A 78 -2.97 -11.64 8.46
N ASN A 79 -2.38 -12.77 8.07
CA ASN A 79 -0.95 -13.02 8.27
C ASN A 79 -0.16 -12.97 6.93
N LEU A 80 -0.60 -12.16 5.97
CA LEU A 80 0.05 -12.08 4.67
C LEU A 80 1.42 -11.40 4.78
N THR A 81 2.49 -12.16 4.57
CA THR A 81 3.87 -11.69 4.56
C THR A 81 4.68 -12.41 3.47
N SER A 82 5.89 -11.89 3.19
CA SER A 82 6.84 -12.46 2.24
C SER A 82 8.25 -11.95 2.54
N PHE A 83 9.28 -12.74 2.19
CA PHE A 83 10.67 -12.30 2.31
C PHE A 83 10.91 -11.01 1.52
N PHE A 84 11.69 -10.11 2.11
CA PHE A 84 12.07 -8.81 1.54
C PHE A 84 10.90 -7.95 1.06
N ARG A 85 9.72 -8.09 1.67
CA ARG A 85 8.60 -7.18 1.42
C ARG A 85 9.04 -5.75 1.72
N GLU A 86 8.82 -4.82 0.78
CA GLU A 86 9.31 -3.42 0.83
C GLU A 86 10.84 -3.37 1.02
N ALA A 87 11.56 -3.89 0.01
CA ALA A 87 13.00 -4.17 0.05
C ALA A 87 13.87 -2.96 0.46
N HIS A 88 13.44 -1.73 0.15
CA HIS A 88 14.17 -0.49 0.45
C HIS A 88 14.43 -0.27 1.96
N HIS A 89 13.60 -0.84 2.83
CA HIS A 89 13.82 -0.76 4.27
C HIS A 89 15.07 -1.52 4.71
N PHE A 90 15.38 -2.65 4.08
CA PHE A 90 16.52 -3.49 4.47
C PHE A 90 17.86 -2.83 4.12
N GLU A 91 17.91 -2.04 3.04
CA GLU A 91 19.09 -1.23 2.69
C GLU A 91 19.33 -0.12 3.73
N THR A 92 18.26 0.56 4.14
CA THR A 92 18.32 1.61 5.17
C THR A 92 18.73 1.02 6.52
N PHE A 93 18.13 -0.11 6.90
CA PHE A 93 18.46 -0.86 8.11
C PHE A 93 19.92 -1.36 8.12
N ALA A 94 20.39 -1.94 7.02
CA ALA A 94 21.77 -2.41 6.88
C ALA A 94 22.77 -1.28 7.15
N ARG A 95 22.54 -0.10 6.55
CA ARG A 95 23.37 1.10 6.77
C ARG A 95 23.33 1.57 8.22
N GLN A 96 22.14 1.65 8.81
CA GLN A 96 21.98 2.05 10.22
C GLN A 96 22.71 1.08 11.16
N ALA A 97 22.65 -0.22 10.87
CA ALA A 97 23.31 -1.25 11.65
C ALA A 97 24.84 -1.12 11.59
N THR A 98 25.42 -0.92 10.40
CA THR A 98 26.88 -0.75 10.24
C THR A 98 27.40 0.53 10.86
N ASP A 99 26.60 1.61 10.86
CA ASP A 99 26.98 2.92 11.41
C ASP A 99 26.97 2.95 12.95
N SER A 100 26.46 1.91 13.61
CA SER A 100 26.23 1.86 15.06
C SER A 100 27.50 1.81 15.93
N LYS A 101 28.70 1.99 15.36
CA LYS A 101 30.00 2.03 16.06
C LYS A 101 30.29 0.80 16.94
N GLN A 102 29.95 -0.40 16.44
CA GLN A 102 30.19 -1.71 17.07
C GLN A 102 29.43 -2.02 18.39
N ARG A 103 28.40 -1.25 18.74
CA ARG A 103 27.46 -1.68 19.81
C ARG A 103 26.47 -2.72 19.26
N PRO A 104 25.97 -3.65 20.09
CA PRO A 104 24.89 -4.54 19.66
C PRO A 104 23.67 -3.74 19.19
N PHE A 105 23.29 -3.91 17.93
CA PHE A 105 22.16 -3.24 17.29
C PHE A 105 20.87 -3.99 17.60
N ARG A 106 19.93 -3.35 18.29
CA ARG A 106 18.75 -4.01 18.86
C ARG A 106 17.50 -3.62 18.07
N VAL A 107 16.85 -4.62 17.50
CA VAL A 107 15.68 -4.46 16.63
C VAL A 107 14.47 -5.12 17.26
N TRP A 108 13.32 -4.47 17.14
CA TRP A 108 12.04 -5.12 17.40
C TRP A 108 11.20 -5.18 16.12
N CYS A 109 10.98 -6.40 15.59
CA CYS A 109 9.97 -6.70 14.60
C CYS A 109 8.65 -7.01 15.32
N ALA A 110 7.74 -6.04 15.31
CA ALA A 110 6.57 -5.99 16.17
C ALA A 110 5.38 -6.83 15.69
N ALA A 111 5.37 -7.23 14.41
CA ALA A 111 4.35 -8.07 13.78
C ALA A 111 5.00 -9.05 12.80
N ALA A 112 5.65 -10.08 13.33
CA ALA A 112 6.52 -10.99 12.61
C ALA A 112 5.79 -11.95 11.66
N SER A 113 4.49 -12.21 11.89
CA SER A 113 3.73 -13.23 11.18
C SER A 113 4.49 -14.57 11.14
N THR A 114 4.61 -15.20 9.98
CA THR A 114 5.30 -16.48 9.77
C THR A 114 6.83 -16.38 9.69
N GLY A 115 7.42 -15.21 10.02
CA GLY A 115 8.86 -15.04 10.24
C GLY A 115 9.66 -14.50 9.06
N GLU A 116 9.05 -14.29 7.89
CA GLU A 116 9.77 -13.79 6.72
C GLU A 116 10.43 -12.41 6.93
N GLU A 117 9.77 -11.50 7.65
CA GLU A 117 10.35 -10.18 7.96
C GLU A 117 11.58 -10.26 8.88
N PRO A 118 11.54 -10.91 10.07
CA PRO A 118 12.72 -11.00 10.92
C PRO A 118 13.86 -11.80 10.28
N TYR A 119 13.57 -12.81 9.44
CA TYR A 119 14.62 -13.48 8.69
C TYR A 119 15.21 -12.60 7.58
N SER A 120 14.43 -11.75 6.92
CA SER A 120 14.97 -10.76 5.98
C SER A 120 15.86 -9.72 6.67
N LEU A 121 15.52 -9.30 7.90
CA LEU A 121 16.38 -8.46 8.73
C LEU A 121 17.69 -9.17 9.08
N ALA A 122 17.62 -10.44 9.51
CA ALA A 122 18.80 -11.24 9.81
C ALA A 122 19.71 -11.42 8.59
N ILE A 123 19.15 -11.71 7.41
CA ILE A 123 19.92 -11.81 6.16
C ILE A 123 20.59 -10.48 5.82
N ALA A 124 19.84 -9.38 5.86
CA ALA A 124 20.37 -8.04 5.55
C ALA A 124 21.53 -7.65 6.51
N ALA A 125 21.41 -7.98 7.80
CA ALA A 125 22.48 -7.79 8.76
C ALA A 125 23.71 -8.65 8.41
N CYS A 126 23.53 -9.94 8.15
CA CYS A 126 24.64 -10.83 7.79
C CYS A 126 25.37 -10.36 6.52
N GLU A 127 24.63 -9.85 5.52
CA GLU A 127 25.22 -9.29 4.30
C GLU A 127 25.97 -7.98 4.58
N ALA A 128 25.40 -7.08 5.38
CA ALA A 128 26.00 -5.78 5.68
C ALA A 128 27.34 -5.89 6.44
N PHE A 129 27.44 -6.86 7.35
CA PHE A 129 28.65 -7.13 8.12
C PHE A 129 29.54 -8.22 7.49
N ASP A 130 29.12 -8.78 6.35
CA ASP A 130 29.69 -9.98 5.72
C ASP A 130 30.05 -11.09 6.73
N SER A 131 29.11 -11.40 7.63
CA SER A 131 29.32 -12.31 8.75
C SER A 131 28.04 -13.05 9.10
N TYR A 132 28.14 -14.29 9.58
CA TYR A 132 26.99 -15.04 10.12
C TYR A 132 26.68 -14.70 11.59
N THR A 133 27.53 -13.89 12.23
CA THR A 133 27.35 -13.41 13.60
C THR A 133 27.50 -11.90 13.66
N PRO A 134 26.66 -11.14 12.91
CA PRO A 134 26.66 -9.69 13.02
C PRO A 134 26.28 -9.29 14.46
N PRO A 135 26.73 -8.13 14.95
CA PRO A 135 26.37 -7.62 16.28
C PRO A 135 24.93 -7.08 16.26
N VAL A 136 23.96 -7.88 15.85
CA VAL A 136 22.54 -7.52 15.69
C VAL A 136 21.68 -8.52 16.46
N GLN A 137 20.73 -8.00 17.23
CA GLN A 137 19.76 -8.79 17.99
C GLN A 137 18.34 -8.40 17.55
N ILE A 138 17.56 -9.39 17.14
CA ILE A 138 16.19 -9.19 16.63
C ILE A 138 15.21 -9.83 17.60
N LEU A 139 14.40 -9.02 18.27
CA LEU A 139 13.18 -9.49 18.91
C LEU A 139 12.08 -9.51 17.85
N ALA A 140 11.49 -10.66 17.58
CA ALA A 140 10.36 -10.82 16.69
C ALA A 140 9.12 -11.19 17.51
N SER A 141 8.03 -10.45 17.34
CA SER A 141 6.79 -10.73 18.06
C SER A 141 5.58 -10.70 17.17
N ASP A 142 4.55 -11.41 17.61
CA ASP A 142 3.22 -11.37 17.04
C ASP A 142 2.19 -11.66 18.14
N ILE A 143 0.93 -11.30 17.88
CA ILE A 143 -0.18 -11.72 18.73
C ILE A 143 -0.57 -13.17 18.46
N ASP A 144 -0.34 -13.63 17.22
CA ASP A 144 -0.73 -14.94 16.72
C ASP A 144 0.34 -16.01 16.99
N THR A 145 -0.03 -16.99 17.82
CA THR A 145 0.90 -18.04 18.26
C THR A 145 1.18 -19.11 17.20
N HIS A 146 0.25 -19.34 16.26
CA HIS A 146 0.45 -20.34 15.21
C HIS A 146 1.51 -19.89 14.20
N VAL A 147 1.48 -18.60 13.84
CA VAL A 147 2.47 -18.04 12.92
C VAL A 147 3.83 -17.89 13.59
N LEU A 148 3.89 -17.56 14.88
CA LEU A 148 5.14 -17.57 15.65
C LEU A 148 5.76 -18.96 15.72
N ALA A 149 4.97 -20.02 15.92
CA ALA A 149 5.47 -21.39 15.88
C ALA A 149 6.03 -21.76 14.50
N THR A 150 5.43 -21.23 13.43
CA THR A 150 5.95 -21.40 12.05
C THR A 150 7.26 -20.64 11.87
N ALA A 151 7.31 -19.38 12.32
CA ALA A 151 8.51 -18.54 12.28
C ALA A 151 9.68 -19.17 13.04
N ALA A 152 9.43 -19.67 14.25
CA ALA A 152 10.44 -20.32 15.08
C ALA A 152 11.01 -21.60 14.46
N ARG A 153 10.20 -22.37 13.73
CA ARG A 153 10.70 -23.52 12.95
C ARG A 153 11.57 -23.08 11.77
N GLY A 154 11.20 -21.98 11.12
CA GLY A 154 11.92 -21.43 9.97
C GLY A 154 11.93 -22.38 8.76
N ILE A 155 10.84 -23.12 8.56
CA ILE A 155 10.65 -24.05 7.43
C ILE A 155 9.53 -23.50 6.55
N TYR A 156 9.79 -23.38 5.25
CA TYR A 156 8.89 -22.78 4.29
C TYR A 156 8.77 -23.66 3.04
N ASP A 157 7.64 -23.54 2.35
CA ASP A 157 7.47 -24.08 1.01
C ASP A 157 8.46 -23.39 0.03
N PRO A 158 9.04 -24.10 -0.96
CA PRO A 158 9.96 -23.51 -1.94
C PRO A 158 9.41 -22.26 -2.66
N GLU A 159 8.10 -22.20 -2.93
CA GLU A 159 7.46 -21.05 -3.56
C GLU A 159 7.64 -19.75 -2.74
N ARG A 160 7.83 -19.87 -1.42
CA ARG A 160 8.04 -18.72 -0.52
C ARG A 160 9.37 -18.03 -0.72
N VAL A 161 10.37 -18.73 -1.25
CA VAL A 161 11.72 -18.19 -1.47
C VAL A 161 12.03 -17.91 -2.95
N GLU A 162 11.11 -18.18 -3.88
CA GLU A 162 11.30 -17.95 -5.31
C GLU A 162 11.69 -16.52 -5.67
N ARG A 163 11.21 -15.55 -4.89
CA ARG A 163 11.49 -14.11 -5.10
C ARG A 163 12.81 -13.66 -4.47
N ILE A 164 13.49 -14.54 -3.72
CA ILE A 164 14.79 -14.26 -3.13
C ILE A 164 15.86 -14.58 -4.17
N ALA A 165 16.89 -13.73 -4.26
CA ALA A 165 18.03 -13.97 -5.13
C ALA A 165 18.67 -15.35 -4.85
N GLU A 166 19.01 -16.10 -5.90
CA GLU A 166 19.52 -17.47 -5.77
C GLU A 166 20.78 -17.56 -4.89
N SER A 167 21.65 -16.54 -4.95
CA SER A 167 22.84 -16.41 -4.09
C SER A 167 22.47 -16.39 -2.60
N ARG A 168 21.41 -15.66 -2.22
CA ARG A 168 20.89 -15.62 -0.85
C ARG A 168 20.29 -16.95 -0.45
N VAL A 169 19.51 -17.58 -1.33
CA VAL A 169 18.93 -18.91 -1.06
C VAL A 169 20.03 -19.93 -0.77
N ARG A 170 21.05 -20.00 -1.63
CA ARG A 170 22.21 -20.90 -1.44
C ARG A 170 22.98 -20.60 -0.14
N ARG A 171 23.15 -19.33 0.21
CA ARG A 171 23.92 -18.88 1.39
C ARG A 171 23.19 -19.12 2.71
N PHE A 172 21.89 -18.86 2.75
CA PHE A 172 21.13 -18.70 4.01
C PHE A 172 20.06 -19.76 4.27
N PHE A 173 19.80 -20.64 3.29
CA PHE A 173 18.82 -21.71 3.41
C PHE A 173 19.48 -23.07 3.16
N THR A 174 18.76 -24.13 3.54
CA THR A 174 19.04 -25.53 3.26
C THR A 174 17.77 -26.21 2.78
N ILE A 175 17.87 -27.14 1.85
CA ILE A 175 16.71 -27.91 1.36
C ILE A 175 16.58 -29.18 2.20
N GLU A 176 15.39 -29.42 2.74
CA GLU A 176 15.05 -30.64 3.47
C GLU A 176 14.76 -31.81 2.53
N LYS A 177 14.77 -33.03 3.09
CA LYS A 177 14.41 -34.23 2.34
C LYS A 177 12.97 -34.19 1.79
N SER A 178 12.08 -33.44 2.44
CA SER A 178 10.70 -33.23 1.99
C SER A 178 10.60 -32.30 0.76
N GLY A 179 11.67 -31.58 0.42
CA GLY A 179 11.66 -30.50 -0.57
C GLY A 179 11.45 -29.12 0.04
N ASP A 180 11.03 -29.01 1.30
CA ASP A 180 10.86 -27.73 1.99
C ASP A 180 12.21 -27.01 2.17
N VAL A 181 12.17 -25.68 2.24
CA VAL A 181 13.34 -24.86 2.50
C VAL A 181 13.41 -24.44 3.97
N ARG A 182 14.53 -24.73 4.61
CA ARG A 182 14.79 -24.39 6.01
C ARG A 182 15.80 -23.25 6.09
N VAL A 183 15.52 -22.26 6.93
CA VAL A 183 16.46 -21.20 7.28
C VAL A 183 17.62 -21.77 8.10
N ARG A 184 18.85 -21.37 7.79
CA ARG A 184 20.04 -21.82 8.52
C ARG A 184 20.04 -21.36 9.98
N SER A 185 20.61 -22.20 10.85
CA SER A 185 20.68 -21.99 12.31
C SER A 185 21.35 -20.68 12.71
N GLU A 186 22.30 -20.22 11.91
CA GLU A 186 23.05 -18.98 12.03
C GLU A 186 22.11 -17.79 12.07
N LEU A 187 21.12 -17.74 11.19
CA LEU A 187 20.11 -16.68 11.17
C LEU A 187 19.11 -16.83 12.32
N GLN A 188 18.70 -18.06 12.64
CA GLN A 188 17.78 -18.32 13.75
C GLN A 188 18.36 -17.83 15.08
N ARG A 189 19.68 -17.94 15.30
CA ARG A 189 20.36 -17.45 16.50
C ARG A 189 20.31 -15.93 16.68
N LEU A 190 20.07 -15.17 15.61
CA LEU A 190 19.92 -13.70 15.68
C LEU A 190 18.53 -13.27 16.15
N ILE A 191 17.56 -14.19 16.16
CA ILE A 191 16.14 -13.89 16.35
C ILE A 191 15.61 -14.57 17.61
N SER A 192 14.97 -13.80 18.47
CA SER A 192 14.16 -14.31 19.58
C SER A 192 12.69 -14.07 19.28
N PHE A 193 11.88 -15.14 19.32
CA PHE A 193 10.44 -15.04 19.11
C PHE A 193 9.69 -14.94 20.44
N SER A 194 8.74 -14.01 20.55
CA SER A 194 7.90 -13.85 21.73
C SER A 194 6.48 -13.43 21.35
N ARG A 195 5.48 -13.90 22.11
CA ARG A 195 4.11 -13.44 21.92
C ARG A 195 3.93 -12.07 22.58
N ILE A 196 3.57 -11.06 21.81
CA ILE A 196 3.31 -9.69 22.31
C ILE A 196 2.06 -9.15 21.65
N ASN A 197 1.12 -8.65 22.46
CA ASN A 197 -0.01 -7.88 21.97
C ASN A 197 0.33 -6.39 22.02
N LEU A 198 0.22 -5.69 20.89
CA LEU A 198 0.51 -4.26 20.81
C LEU A 198 -0.44 -3.40 21.66
N LEU A 199 -1.58 -3.94 22.10
CA LEU A 199 -2.45 -3.24 23.05
C LEU A 199 -2.03 -3.37 24.51
N ASP A 200 -1.15 -4.30 24.84
CA ASP A 200 -0.72 -4.46 26.23
C ASP A 200 -0.06 -3.17 26.72
N ARG A 201 -0.34 -2.82 27.97
CA ARG A 201 0.19 -1.59 28.59
C ARG A 201 1.70 -1.63 28.73
N ASP A 202 2.21 -2.81 29.09
CA ASP A 202 3.61 -3.08 29.34
C ASP A 202 4.06 -4.20 28.42
N TRP A 203 5.04 -3.92 27.57
CA TRP A 203 5.70 -4.96 26.77
C TRP A 203 6.96 -5.43 27.49
N PRO A 204 7.27 -6.74 27.47
CA PRO A 204 8.48 -7.29 28.08
C PRO A 204 9.72 -6.99 27.22
N ILE A 205 9.93 -5.73 26.86
CA ILE A 205 10.95 -5.25 25.94
C ILE A 205 11.83 -4.25 26.68
N GLN A 206 13.11 -4.56 26.80
CA GLN A 206 14.09 -3.66 27.38
C GLN A 206 14.65 -2.75 26.28
N GLY A 207 14.42 -1.42 26.32
CA GLY A 207 15.14 -0.46 25.46
C GLY A 207 16.52 -0.07 26.04
N PRO A 208 17.38 0.72 25.37
CA PRO A 208 17.37 1.19 23.99
C PRO A 208 16.99 0.25 22.86
N LEU A 209 16.09 0.59 21.94
CA LEU A 209 16.02 -0.05 20.62
C LEU A 209 16.58 0.89 19.55
N ASP A 210 17.30 0.32 18.58
CA ASP A 210 17.84 1.04 17.43
C ASP A 210 16.83 1.14 16.29
N ALA A 211 16.00 0.10 16.14
CA ALA A 211 14.96 0.06 15.14
C ALA A 211 13.72 -0.65 15.66
N ILE A 212 12.55 -0.14 15.29
CA ILE A 212 11.26 -0.84 15.42
C ILE A 212 10.69 -1.01 14.02
N PHE A 213 10.41 -2.25 13.64
CA PHE A 213 9.67 -2.62 12.45
C PHE A 213 8.23 -2.91 12.86
N CYS A 214 7.30 -2.05 12.49
CA CYS A 214 5.87 -2.21 12.76
C CYS A 214 5.09 -2.01 11.46
N ARG A 215 5.23 -2.98 10.56
CA ARG A 215 4.80 -2.85 9.17
C ARG A 215 3.53 -3.63 8.88
N ASN A 216 2.60 -3.00 8.17
CA ASN A 216 1.35 -3.61 7.68
C ASN A 216 0.45 -4.20 8.79
N VAL A 217 0.58 -3.72 10.02
CA VAL A 217 -0.24 -4.11 11.18
C VAL A 217 -1.08 -2.95 11.70
N MET A 218 -0.58 -1.71 11.60
CA MET A 218 -1.27 -0.51 12.09
C MET A 218 -2.55 -0.24 11.30
N ILE A 219 -2.65 -0.75 10.07
CA ILE A 219 -3.87 -0.73 9.24
C ILE A 219 -5.08 -1.41 9.89
N TYR A 220 -4.89 -2.27 10.89
CA TYR A 220 -5.98 -2.93 11.60
C TYR A 220 -6.51 -2.12 12.79
N PHE A 221 -5.83 -1.04 13.16
CA PHE A 221 -6.18 -0.21 14.32
C PHE A 221 -6.82 1.11 13.88
N ASP A 222 -7.69 1.67 14.71
CA ASP A 222 -8.17 3.04 14.53
C ASP A 222 -7.10 4.08 14.92
N LYS A 223 -7.30 5.35 14.54
CA LYS A 223 -6.30 6.40 14.77
C LYS A 223 -5.96 6.62 16.25
N PRO A 224 -6.92 6.62 17.19
CA PRO A 224 -6.61 6.65 18.62
C PRO A 224 -5.71 5.50 19.09
N ILE A 225 -6.01 4.26 18.70
CA ILE A 225 -5.18 3.10 19.07
C ILE A 225 -3.79 3.19 18.42
N GLN A 226 -3.72 3.60 17.15
CA GLN A 226 -2.44 3.82 16.46
C GLN A 226 -1.57 4.81 17.25
N HIS A 227 -2.13 5.96 17.63
CA HIS A 227 -1.40 6.98 18.40
C HIS A 227 -0.92 6.43 19.75
N GLN A 228 -1.76 5.69 20.48
CA GLN A 228 -1.37 5.07 21.76
C GLN A 228 -0.21 4.08 21.62
N ILE A 229 -0.20 3.26 20.56
CA ILE A 229 0.90 2.33 20.28
C ILE A 229 2.19 3.11 19.97
N LEU A 230 2.10 4.12 19.10
CA LEU A 230 3.24 4.98 18.76
C LEU A 230 3.80 5.71 19.98
N ALA A 231 2.93 6.20 20.87
CA ALA A 231 3.33 6.88 22.10
C ALA A 231 4.16 5.95 23.01
N ARG A 232 3.86 4.65 23.02
CA ARG A 232 4.65 3.62 23.73
C ARG A 232 5.93 3.19 23.00
N PHE A 233 5.95 3.24 21.65
CA PHE A 233 7.18 2.99 20.89
C PHE A 233 8.24 4.08 21.12
N ARG A 234 7.83 5.35 21.17
CA ARG A 234 8.74 6.50 21.29
C ARG A 234 9.78 6.38 22.41
N PRO A 235 9.44 6.05 23.67
CA PRO A 235 10.43 5.90 24.74
C PRO A 235 11.30 4.64 24.62
N LEU A 236 10.89 3.62 23.85
CA LEU A 236 11.69 2.42 23.62
C LEU A 236 12.80 2.65 22.60
N LEU A 237 12.58 3.55 21.63
CA LEU A 237 13.58 3.90 20.63
C LEU A 237 14.65 4.82 21.21
N ARG A 238 15.89 4.62 20.79
CA ARG A 238 16.96 5.61 20.99
C ARG A 238 16.62 6.93 20.31
N PRO A 239 17.23 8.06 20.73
CA PRO A 239 17.05 9.35 20.05
C PRO A 239 17.30 9.28 18.54
N ASP A 240 18.34 8.55 18.12
CA ASP A 240 18.75 8.28 16.74
C ASP A 240 18.11 7.01 16.14
N GLY A 241 17.15 6.41 16.85
CA GLY A 241 16.48 5.18 16.43
C GLY A 241 15.38 5.44 15.41
N LEU A 242 15.11 4.44 14.57
CA LEU A 242 14.16 4.55 13.45
C LEU A 242 12.95 3.63 13.63
N LEU A 243 11.78 4.14 13.20
CA LEU A 243 10.54 3.38 13.09
C LEU A 243 10.24 3.13 11.61
N TYR A 244 10.04 1.86 11.26
CA TYR A 244 9.70 1.41 9.90
C TYR A 244 8.23 1.01 9.84
N ALA A 245 7.48 1.66 8.96
CA ALA A 245 6.06 1.42 8.71
C ALA A 245 5.85 0.72 7.35
N GLY A 246 4.69 0.10 7.15
CA GLY A 246 4.30 -0.53 5.91
C GLY A 246 3.88 0.48 4.84
N HIS A 247 3.86 0.04 3.58
CA HIS A 247 3.59 0.91 2.41
C HIS A 247 2.28 1.71 2.45
N SER A 248 1.25 1.22 3.15
CA SER A 248 -0.07 1.87 3.27
C SER A 248 -0.22 2.67 4.57
N GLU A 249 0.84 2.76 5.38
CA GLU A 249 0.80 3.33 6.72
C GLU A 249 1.42 4.74 6.73
N SER A 250 0.61 5.69 7.20
CA SER A 250 1.00 7.09 7.33
C SER A 250 0.70 7.60 8.75
N PHE A 251 1.75 8.03 9.44
CA PHE A 251 1.69 8.48 10.84
C PHE A 251 1.64 10.00 10.98
N LEU A 252 1.19 10.73 9.95
CA LEU A 252 1.06 12.20 10.00
C LEU A 252 0.17 12.71 11.15
N HIS A 253 -0.83 11.93 11.54
CA HIS A 253 -1.71 12.22 12.69
C HIS A 253 -1.01 12.07 14.05
N ALA A 254 0.21 11.54 14.08
CA ALA A 254 1.06 11.35 15.25
C ALA A 254 2.42 12.06 15.05
N ALA A 255 2.41 13.18 14.32
CA ALA A 255 3.61 13.98 14.05
C ALA A 255 4.26 14.55 15.33
N ASP A 256 3.48 14.68 16.40
CA ASP A 256 3.99 15.01 17.74
C ASP A 256 4.96 13.95 18.30
N LEU A 257 4.90 12.70 17.79
CA LEU A 257 5.72 11.58 18.24
C LEU A 257 6.83 11.22 17.25
N PHE A 258 6.53 11.24 15.95
CA PHE A 258 7.44 10.77 14.90
C PHE A 258 7.34 11.61 13.62
N HIS A 259 8.48 11.93 13.02
CA HIS A 259 8.56 12.64 11.73
C HIS A 259 9.03 11.71 10.60
N PRO A 260 8.44 11.80 9.40
CA PRO A 260 8.89 11.00 8.26
C PRO A 260 10.23 11.54 7.73
N ILE A 261 11.19 10.64 7.48
CA ILE A 261 12.53 10.98 6.93
C ILE A 261 12.83 10.25 5.62
N GLY A 262 11.91 9.42 5.15
CA GLY A 262 12.08 8.66 3.92
C GLY A 262 10.82 7.88 3.60
N ARG A 263 10.93 6.94 2.65
CA ARG A 263 9.82 6.08 2.25
C ARG A 263 9.40 5.18 3.42
N THR A 264 8.33 5.60 4.11
CA THR A 264 7.74 4.90 5.27
C THR A 264 8.72 4.62 6.42
N VAL A 265 9.73 5.48 6.56
CA VAL A 265 10.69 5.49 7.67
C VAL A 265 10.53 6.77 8.47
N TYR A 266 10.54 6.66 9.79
CA TYR A 266 10.29 7.76 10.71
C TYR A 266 11.35 7.85 11.80
N GLU A 267 11.72 9.07 12.18
CA GLU A 267 12.55 9.37 13.34
C GLU A 267 11.70 9.94 14.48
N ARG A 268 12.24 9.96 15.71
CA ARG A 268 11.55 10.58 16.85
C ARG A 268 11.43 12.09 16.67
N SER A 269 10.31 12.65 17.12
CA SER A 269 10.03 14.08 16.97
C SER A 269 11.01 15.02 17.70
N ASP A 270 11.66 14.54 18.76
CA ASP A 270 12.66 15.29 19.52
C ASP A 270 14.08 15.21 18.96
N HIS A 271 14.35 14.29 18.03
CA HIS A 271 15.65 14.20 17.36
C HIS A 271 15.93 15.42 16.48
N SER A 272 14.91 15.84 15.72
CA SER A 272 14.96 17.03 14.85
C SER A 272 15.25 18.32 15.64
N ARG A 273 14.82 18.42 16.91
CA ARG A 273 15.10 19.59 17.78
C ARG A 273 16.54 19.60 18.30
N ALA A 274 17.11 18.44 18.61
CA ALA A 274 18.49 18.34 19.10
C ALA A 274 19.53 18.67 18.00
N ALA A 275 19.25 18.37 16.73
CA ALA A 275 20.10 18.75 15.61
C ALA A 275 20.09 20.27 15.33
N ALA A 276 18.98 20.95 15.65
CA ALA A 276 18.84 22.40 15.50
C ALA A 276 19.56 23.21 16.59
N GLU A 277 19.88 22.62 17.75
CA GLU A 277 20.53 23.31 18.88
C GLU A 277 22.08 23.33 18.80
N VAL A 278 22.69 22.66 17.81
CA VAL A 278 24.17 22.62 17.65
C VAL A 278 24.71 23.70 16.69
N GLY A 279 23.83 24.49 16.06
CA GLY A 279 24.21 25.65 15.24
C GLY A 279 24.01 26.96 16.00
N SER A 280 25.11 27.66 16.35
CA SER A 280 25.05 28.98 17.02
C SER A 280 24.22 30.01 16.24
N PRO A 281 23.53 30.94 16.93
CA PRO A 281 22.54 31.82 16.32
C PRO A 281 23.21 33.00 15.61
N VAL A 282 22.87 33.21 14.34
CA VAL A 282 23.05 34.51 13.69
C VAL A 282 21.84 35.37 14.07
N THR A 283 22.11 36.41 14.85
CA THR A 283 21.17 37.47 15.21
C THR A 283 20.72 38.24 13.97
N LEU A 284 19.41 38.33 13.73
CA LEU A 284 18.82 39.43 12.96
C LEU A 284 17.50 39.86 13.63
N ASP A 285 17.57 41.13 14.04
CA ASP A 285 16.64 42.06 14.66
C ASP A 285 15.13 41.76 14.56
N SER A 286 14.46 41.81 15.71
CA SER A 286 13.01 41.84 15.86
C SER A 286 12.52 43.28 15.85
N ARG A 287 11.58 43.60 14.94
CA ARG A 287 10.61 44.69 15.14
C ARG A 287 9.34 44.46 14.31
N ASP A 288 8.25 44.23 15.05
CA ASP A 288 6.84 44.55 14.82
C ASP A 288 6.23 44.38 13.43
N THR A 289 5.23 43.49 13.31
CA THR A 289 3.79 43.87 13.30
C THR A 289 2.87 42.69 12.92
N GLU A 290 1.80 42.57 13.71
CA GLU A 290 0.43 42.19 13.36
C GLU A 290 0.05 40.83 12.74
N ALA A 291 -0.96 40.25 13.40
CA ALA A 291 -1.74 39.09 12.97
C ALA A 291 -2.41 39.36 11.61
N GLY A 292 -2.00 38.59 10.60
CA GLY A 292 -2.60 38.57 9.27
C GLY A 292 -2.56 37.16 8.69
N LYS A 293 -3.74 36.68 8.26
CA LYS A 293 -3.99 35.46 7.46
C LYS A 293 -2.80 35.09 6.55
N VAL A 294 -2.22 33.90 6.76
CA VAL A 294 -1.23 33.33 5.83
C VAL A 294 -1.90 33.13 4.46
N PRO A 295 -1.41 33.75 3.37
CA PRO A 295 -1.87 33.44 2.03
C PRO A 295 -1.32 32.09 1.59
N ALA A 296 -2.14 31.29 0.92
CA ALA A 296 -1.70 30.05 0.28
C ALA A 296 -0.55 30.31 -0.72
N PRO A 297 0.44 29.40 -0.85
CA PRO A 297 1.46 29.53 -1.87
C PRO A 297 0.80 29.51 -3.26
N GLY A 298 1.05 30.55 -4.03
CA GLY A 298 0.34 30.87 -5.25
C GLY A 298 0.52 29.84 -6.37
N THR A 299 -0.60 29.30 -6.84
CA THR A 299 -0.74 28.70 -8.17
C THR A 299 -0.96 29.82 -9.19
N VAL A 300 0.11 30.29 -9.80
CA VAL A 300 0.03 30.86 -11.16
C VAL A 300 0.35 29.72 -12.12
N GLY A 301 -0.55 28.74 -12.20
CA GLY A 301 -0.51 27.70 -13.23
C GLY A 301 -1.36 28.16 -14.41
N ALA A 302 -0.74 28.33 -15.59
CA ALA A 302 -1.46 28.66 -16.82
C ALA A 302 -2.61 27.66 -17.05
N ARG A 303 -3.84 28.18 -17.25
CA ARG A 303 -5.04 27.38 -17.51
C ARG A 303 -4.91 26.66 -18.85
N LEU A 304 -5.24 25.36 -18.88
CA LEU A 304 -5.33 24.59 -20.13
C LEU A 304 -6.50 25.08 -20.98
N SER A 305 -6.33 25.15 -22.31
CA SER A 305 -7.38 25.59 -23.22
C SER A 305 -8.55 24.61 -23.26
N GLY A 306 -9.76 25.13 -23.52
CA GLY A 306 -10.96 24.32 -23.71
C GLY A 306 -10.78 23.27 -24.81
N ARG A 307 -10.05 23.61 -25.88
CA ARG A 307 -9.76 22.71 -27.00
C ARG A 307 -8.99 21.46 -26.54
N LEU A 308 -7.94 21.63 -25.73
CA LEU A 308 -7.19 20.49 -25.20
C LEU A 308 -8.06 19.68 -24.23
N THR A 309 -8.73 20.35 -23.29
CA THR A 309 -9.51 19.65 -22.26
C THR A 309 -10.71 18.86 -22.82
N SER A 310 -11.25 19.24 -23.98
CA SER A 310 -12.33 18.50 -24.65
C SER A 310 -11.83 17.45 -25.66
N GLY A 311 -10.62 17.62 -26.20
CA GLY A 311 -10.06 16.74 -27.24
C GLY A 311 -9.18 15.62 -26.70
N HIS A 312 -8.54 15.81 -25.54
CA HIS A 312 -7.56 14.88 -24.99
C HIS A 312 -8.18 13.94 -23.94
N VAL A 313 -7.68 12.71 -23.80
CA VAL A 313 -8.12 11.75 -22.76
C VAL A 313 -6.93 11.20 -21.99
N VAL A 314 -7.01 11.21 -20.66
CA VAL A 314 -6.02 10.53 -19.81
C VAL A 314 -6.58 9.17 -19.38
N ALA A 315 -5.82 8.09 -19.58
CA ALA A 315 -6.20 6.75 -19.18
C ALA A 315 -5.25 6.22 -18.10
N ILE A 316 -5.79 5.74 -16.97
CA ILE A 316 -5.00 5.24 -15.83
C ILE A 316 -5.35 3.77 -15.54
N GLY A 317 -4.33 2.93 -15.37
CA GLY A 317 -4.48 1.53 -14.98
C GLY A 317 -3.68 1.19 -13.73
N ALA A 318 -4.28 0.52 -12.75
CA ALA A 318 -3.62 0.15 -11.50
C ALA A 318 -4.20 -1.12 -10.84
N SER A 319 -3.44 -1.74 -9.93
CA SER A 319 -3.87 -2.91 -9.17
C SER A 319 -3.38 -2.83 -7.71
N THR A 320 -2.69 -3.83 -7.17
CA THR A 320 -2.18 -3.84 -5.79
C THR A 320 -1.34 -2.60 -5.47
N GLY A 321 -1.78 -1.81 -4.49
CA GLY A 321 -1.20 -0.50 -4.13
C GLY A 321 -1.75 0.69 -4.92
N GLY A 322 -2.54 0.42 -5.96
CA GLY A 322 -3.08 1.41 -6.89
C GLY A 322 -4.07 2.39 -6.27
N THR A 323 -4.80 2.01 -5.21
CA THR A 323 -5.71 2.94 -4.52
C THR A 323 -4.97 4.15 -3.94
N GLU A 324 -3.79 3.93 -3.39
CA GLU A 324 -2.94 4.99 -2.83
C GLU A 324 -2.20 5.75 -3.94
N ALA A 325 -1.77 5.04 -4.99
CA ALA A 325 -1.11 5.67 -6.14
C ALA A 325 -2.05 6.60 -6.92
N ILE A 326 -3.27 6.15 -7.25
CA ILE A 326 -4.28 6.98 -7.91
C ILE A 326 -4.61 8.20 -7.05
N LYS A 327 -4.79 8.01 -5.74
CA LYS A 327 -5.02 9.13 -4.82
C LYS A 327 -3.87 10.14 -4.84
N ALA A 328 -2.62 9.68 -4.83
CA ALA A 328 -1.45 10.57 -4.90
C ALA A 328 -1.43 11.38 -6.21
N VAL A 329 -1.70 10.73 -7.34
CA VAL A 329 -1.77 11.38 -8.65
C VAL A 329 -2.89 12.41 -8.68
N LEU A 330 -4.15 12.02 -8.39
CA LEU A 330 -5.31 12.91 -8.51
C LEU A 330 -5.26 14.11 -7.56
N ARG A 331 -4.66 13.96 -6.36
CA ARG A 331 -4.46 15.09 -5.43
C ARG A 331 -3.52 16.16 -5.95
N GLY A 332 -2.62 15.81 -6.86
CA GLY A 332 -1.69 16.74 -7.50
C GLY A 332 -2.25 17.44 -8.74
N LEU A 333 -3.48 17.12 -9.16
CA LEU A 333 -4.07 17.65 -10.40
C LEU A 333 -5.06 18.79 -10.12
N PRO A 334 -5.07 19.86 -10.96
CA PRO A 334 -6.04 20.95 -10.87
C PRO A 334 -7.44 20.52 -11.36
N ALA A 335 -8.44 21.37 -11.18
CA ALA A 335 -9.81 21.13 -11.67
C ALA A 335 -9.89 21.16 -13.21
N GLU A 336 -9.10 22.01 -13.86
CA GLU A 336 -9.07 22.17 -15.31
C GLU A 336 -8.19 21.11 -15.99
N MET A 337 -8.65 19.86 -15.98
CA MET A 337 -8.00 18.74 -16.67
C MET A 337 -8.85 18.19 -17.82
N PRO A 338 -8.24 17.57 -18.85
CA PRO A 338 -8.97 16.68 -19.75
C PRO A 338 -9.66 15.54 -18.97
N PRO A 339 -10.71 14.92 -19.53
CA PRO A 339 -11.36 13.78 -18.89
C PRO A 339 -10.37 12.64 -18.61
N ILE A 340 -10.49 12.04 -17.43
CA ILE A 340 -9.67 10.91 -17.00
C ILE A 340 -10.54 9.67 -16.91
N VAL A 341 -10.11 8.57 -17.51
CA VAL A 341 -10.75 7.25 -17.39
C VAL A 341 -9.80 6.29 -16.69
N MET A 342 -10.28 5.52 -15.72
CA MET A 342 -9.40 4.67 -14.92
C MET A 342 -9.97 3.28 -14.62
N VAL A 343 -9.07 2.31 -14.58
CA VAL A 343 -9.31 0.96 -14.08
C VAL A 343 -8.42 0.73 -12.86
N GLN A 344 -9.04 0.41 -11.74
CA GLN A 344 -8.38 -0.11 -10.55
C GLN A 344 -8.88 -1.54 -10.33
N HIS A 345 -7.99 -2.52 -10.29
CA HIS A 345 -8.38 -3.88 -9.92
C HIS A 345 -8.77 -3.92 -8.44
N MET A 346 -10.07 -3.99 -8.19
CA MET A 346 -10.67 -4.06 -6.86
C MET A 346 -12.06 -4.69 -6.94
N PRO A 347 -12.58 -5.26 -5.84
CA PRO A 347 -13.91 -5.85 -5.86
C PRO A 347 -15.00 -4.79 -6.07
N GLU A 348 -16.08 -5.16 -6.76
CA GLU A 348 -17.23 -4.30 -7.10
C GLU A 348 -17.82 -3.57 -5.89
N SER A 349 -17.89 -4.22 -4.73
CA SER A 349 -18.43 -3.61 -3.52
C SER A 349 -17.64 -2.39 -3.02
N PHE A 350 -16.44 -2.14 -3.55
CA PHE A 350 -15.58 -1.05 -3.12
C PHE A 350 -15.48 0.10 -4.14
N THR A 351 -15.77 -0.11 -5.44
CA THR A 351 -15.49 0.88 -6.50
C THR A 351 -16.22 2.19 -6.26
N LYS A 352 -17.52 2.16 -5.93
CA LYS A 352 -18.31 3.35 -5.61
C LYS A 352 -17.75 4.15 -4.43
N SER A 353 -17.43 3.47 -3.32
CA SER A 353 -16.88 4.13 -2.13
C SER A 353 -15.49 4.71 -2.37
N PHE A 354 -14.70 4.09 -3.25
CA PHE A 354 -13.40 4.59 -3.65
C PHE A 354 -13.52 5.83 -4.55
N ALA A 355 -14.43 5.84 -5.53
CA ALA A 355 -14.72 7.02 -6.32
C ALA A 355 -15.14 8.21 -5.45
N GLN A 356 -16.08 8.00 -4.51
CA GLN A 356 -16.52 9.03 -3.56
C GLN A 356 -15.37 9.57 -2.69
N ARG A 357 -14.47 8.68 -2.25
CA ARG A 357 -13.31 9.09 -1.48
C ARG A 357 -12.35 9.95 -2.32
N LEU A 358 -12.10 9.57 -3.56
CA LEU A 358 -11.24 10.35 -4.47
C LEU A 358 -11.85 11.71 -4.78
N ASP A 359 -13.16 11.77 -5.01
CA ASP A 359 -13.93 13.00 -5.22
C ASP A 359 -13.69 13.98 -4.06
N SER A 360 -13.87 13.53 -2.81
CA SER A 360 -13.65 14.37 -1.62
C SER A 360 -12.20 14.85 -1.40
N LEU A 361 -11.23 14.24 -2.08
CA LEU A 361 -9.81 14.50 -1.89
C LEU A 361 -9.15 15.23 -3.08
N SER A 362 -9.84 15.38 -4.20
CA SER A 362 -9.30 15.96 -5.42
C SER A 362 -10.09 17.22 -5.83
N MET A 363 -9.49 18.05 -6.67
CA MET A 363 -10.19 19.18 -7.30
C MET A 363 -11.07 18.75 -8.49
N LEU A 364 -11.01 17.47 -8.85
CA LEU A 364 -11.73 16.87 -9.96
C LEU A 364 -13.02 16.21 -9.44
N THR A 365 -14.03 16.15 -10.30
CA THR A 365 -15.25 15.38 -10.02
C THR A 365 -14.99 13.91 -10.31
N VAL A 366 -15.03 13.05 -9.30
CA VAL A 366 -14.73 11.61 -9.46
C VAL A 366 -15.99 10.78 -9.28
N VAL A 367 -16.32 9.99 -10.30
CA VAL A 367 -17.51 9.15 -10.32
C VAL A 367 -17.19 7.71 -10.73
N GLU A 368 -17.97 6.76 -10.21
CA GLU A 368 -18.03 5.42 -10.78
C GLU A 368 -18.87 5.46 -12.06
N ALA A 369 -18.35 4.88 -13.14
CA ALA A 369 -19.03 4.88 -14.43
C ALA A 369 -20.27 3.96 -14.42
N GLN A 370 -21.35 4.45 -14.98
CA GLN A 370 -22.66 3.79 -15.13
C GLN A 370 -22.92 3.32 -16.57
N GLY A 371 -22.15 3.81 -17.54
CA GLY A 371 -22.28 3.50 -18.96
C GLY A 371 -23.11 4.54 -19.71
N GLY A 372 -22.65 4.91 -20.91
CA GLY A 372 -23.32 5.88 -21.78
C GLY A 372 -22.96 7.34 -21.49
N GLU A 373 -22.18 7.63 -20.44
CA GLU A 373 -21.76 8.99 -20.13
C GLU A 373 -20.83 9.56 -21.21
N VAL A 374 -21.04 10.83 -21.53
CA VAL A 374 -20.07 11.62 -22.31
C VAL A 374 -18.96 12.07 -21.37
N LEU A 375 -17.71 11.85 -21.76
CA LEU A 375 -16.53 12.28 -21.02
C LEU A 375 -16.47 13.81 -20.98
N ARG A 376 -16.38 14.37 -19.76
CA ARG A 376 -16.34 15.82 -19.52
C ARG A 376 -14.98 16.28 -18.99
N PRO A 377 -14.50 17.47 -19.38
CA PRO A 377 -13.39 18.14 -18.69
C PRO A 377 -13.59 18.17 -17.17
N GLY A 378 -12.50 18.03 -16.42
CA GLY A 378 -12.49 18.04 -14.97
C GLY A 378 -13.14 16.83 -14.30
N HIS A 379 -13.49 15.79 -15.06
CA HIS A 379 -14.11 14.56 -14.54
C HIS A 379 -13.17 13.36 -14.63
N VAL A 380 -13.25 12.50 -13.62
CA VAL A 380 -12.58 11.21 -13.54
C VAL A 380 -13.63 10.10 -13.44
N TYR A 381 -13.53 9.10 -14.31
CA TYR A 381 -14.46 7.99 -14.39
C TYR A 381 -13.76 6.69 -14.01
N LEU A 382 -14.19 6.08 -12.91
CA LEU A 382 -13.73 4.78 -12.44
C LEU A 382 -14.57 3.66 -13.04
N ALA A 383 -13.94 2.67 -13.66
CA ALA A 383 -14.62 1.46 -14.10
C ALA A 383 -15.27 0.71 -12.92
N PRO A 384 -16.54 0.32 -12.99
CA PRO A 384 -17.19 -0.48 -11.95
C PRO A 384 -16.64 -1.92 -11.95
N GLY A 385 -16.58 -2.55 -10.78
CA GLY A 385 -15.97 -3.88 -10.62
C GLY A 385 -16.67 -5.02 -11.38
N HIS A 386 -17.89 -4.83 -11.88
CA HIS A 386 -18.65 -5.86 -12.60
C HIS A 386 -18.49 -5.83 -14.12
N SER A 387 -17.90 -4.78 -14.71
CA SER A 387 -17.89 -4.55 -16.16
C SER A 387 -16.54 -4.08 -16.67
N HIS A 388 -16.17 -4.48 -17.89
CA HIS A 388 -15.13 -3.79 -18.62
C HIS A 388 -15.62 -2.39 -19.01
N MET A 389 -14.70 -1.43 -18.95
CA MET A 389 -14.95 -0.06 -19.41
C MET A 389 -14.15 0.18 -20.69
N SER A 390 -14.80 0.78 -21.68
CA SER A 390 -14.19 1.23 -22.93
C SER A 390 -14.72 2.60 -23.31
N ILE A 391 -14.02 3.30 -24.21
CA ILE A 391 -14.50 4.57 -24.77
C ILE A 391 -14.74 4.44 -26.27
N LYS A 392 -15.70 5.22 -26.77
CA LYS A 392 -15.99 5.37 -28.20
C LYS A 392 -16.05 6.83 -28.57
N ARG A 393 -15.44 7.19 -29.71
CA ARG A 393 -15.53 8.55 -30.25
C ARG A 393 -16.96 8.85 -30.69
N ILE A 394 -17.45 10.04 -30.34
CA ILE A 394 -18.73 10.59 -30.77
C ILE A 394 -18.53 12.00 -31.34
N GLY A 395 -19.57 12.59 -31.92
CA GLY A 395 -19.53 13.99 -32.35
C GLY A 395 -19.20 14.90 -31.16
N GLY A 396 -18.01 15.50 -31.15
CA GLY A 396 -17.58 16.45 -30.12
C GLY A 396 -16.93 15.86 -28.87
N GLY A 397 -16.60 14.57 -28.81
CA GLY A 397 -15.89 13.99 -27.66
C GLY A 397 -15.90 12.46 -27.64
N TYR A 398 -15.99 11.90 -26.42
CA TYR A 398 -15.98 10.45 -26.18
C TYR A 398 -17.12 10.05 -25.27
N ARG A 399 -17.58 8.82 -25.42
CA ARG A 399 -18.61 8.22 -24.58
C ARG A 399 -18.13 6.90 -24.00
N ILE A 400 -18.48 6.64 -22.74
CA ILE A 400 -18.19 5.39 -22.05
C ILE A 400 -19.14 4.29 -22.51
N ASP A 401 -18.60 3.11 -22.73
CA ASP A 401 -19.34 1.87 -22.98
C ASP A 401 -18.90 0.81 -21.96
N LEU A 402 -19.88 0.14 -21.35
CA LEU A 402 -19.66 -0.90 -20.35
C LEU A 402 -20.10 -2.25 -20.89
N SER A 403 -19.23 -3.25 -20.80
CA SER A 403 -19.54 -4.62 -21.23
C SER A 403 -19.33 -5.62 -20.10
N ARG A 404 -20.08 -6.72 -20.14
CA ARG A 404 -19.94 -7.87 -19.22
C ARG A 404 -19.35 -9.09 -19.93
N THR A 405 -18.52 -8.87 -20.94
CA THR A 405 -17.76 -9.93 -21.61
C THR A 405 -16.85 -10.66 -20.62
N ASP A 406 -16.30 -11.79 -21.05
CA ASP A 406 -15.43 -12.61 -20.21
C ASP A 406 -14.18 -11.84 -19.75
N PRO A 407 -13.65 -12.16 -18.54
CA PRO A 407 -12.46 -11.51 -18.02
C PRO A 407 -11.25 -11.60 -18.96
N VAL A 408 -10.58 -10.46 -19.16
CA VAL A 408 -9.32 -10.37 -19.92
C VAL A 408 -8.17 -10.38 -18.93
N ASN A 409 -7.14 -11.17 -19.19
CA ASN A 409 -6.03 -11.39 -18.25
C ASN A 409 -6.50 -11.80 -16.82
N ARG A 410 -7.63 -12.53 -16.72
CA ARG A 410 -8.30 -12.92 -15.45
C ARG A 410 -8.96 -11.77 -14.68
N HIS A 411 -9.09 -10.58 -15.28
CA HIS A 411 -9.68 -9.40 -14.65
C HIS A 411 -10.91 -8.90 -15.40
N ARG A 412 -11.89 -8.42 -14.64
CA ARG A 412 -13.00 -7.59 -15.13
C ARG A 412 -13.32 -6.59 -14.01
N PRO A 413 -13.16 -5.28 -14.23
CA PRO A 413 -12.59 -4.62 -15.41
C PRO A 413 -11.12 -5.02 -15.64
N ALA A 414 -10.68 -4.93 -16.89
CA ALA A 414 -9.28 -5.12 -17.30
C ALA A 414 -8.75 -3.83 -17.91
N VAL A 415 -7.52 -3.47 -17.55
CA VAL A 415 -6.82 -2.28 -18.03
C VAL A 415 -6.57 -2.36 -19.54
N ASP A 416 -6.21 -3.55 -20.06
CA ASP A 416 -5.96 -3.72 -21.50
C ASP A 416 -7.21 -3.36 -22.34
N VAL A 417 -8.42 -3.67 -21.85
CA VAL A 417 -9.66 -3.35 -22.57
C VAL A 417 -9.86 -1.83 -22.66
N LEU A 418 -9.65 -1.11 -21.55
CA LEU A 418 -9.73 0.35 -21.53
C LEU A 418 -8.68 0.95 -22.47
N PHE A 419 -7.41 0.60 -22.29
CA PHE A 419 -6.31 1.21 -23.03
C PHE A 419 -6.38 0.94 -24.54
N ASN A 420 -6.78 -0.27 -24.96
CA ASN A 420 -7.00 -0.55 -26.38
C ASN A 420 -8.12 0.30 -26.99
N SER A 421 -9.21 0.53 -26.24
CA SER A 421 -10.30 1.40 -26.72
C SER A 421 -9.89 2.87 -26.81
N VAL A 422 -9.02 3.32 -25.91
CA VAL A 422 -8.43 4.67 -25.94
C VAL A 422 -7.49 4.81 -27.13
N ALA A 423 -6.61 3.83 -27.37
CA ALA A 423 -5.74 3.80 -28.53
C ALA A 423 -6.53 3.88 -29.86
N ALA A 424 -7.64 3.14 -29.95
CA ALA A 424 -8.50 3.13 -31.15
C ALA A 424 -9.32 4.43 -31.33
N SER A 425 -9.78 5.05 -30.23
CA SER A 425 -10.70 6.19 -30.29
C SER A 425 -10.00 7.54 -30.26
N ALA A 426 -8.98 7.70 -29.43
CA ALA A 426 -8.30 8.96 -29.15
C ALA A 426 -6.93 9.08 -29.83
N VAL A 427 -6.31 7.94 -30.19
CA VAL A 427 -5.05 7.89 -30.95
C VAL A 427 -3.95 8.69 -30.24
N ASP A 428 -3.46 9.78 -30.82
CA ASP A 428 -2.43 10.67 -30.29
C ASP A 428 -2.96 11.74 -29.33
N ASN A 429 -4.28 11.94 -29.30
CA ASN A 429 -4.96 12.82 -28.33
C ASN A 429 -5.20 12.09 -27.00
N ALA A 430 -4.23 11.30 -26.55
CA ALA A 430 -4.32 10.55 -25.32
C ALA A 430 -3.00 10.50 -24.54
N THR A 431 -3.13 10.29 -23.24
CA THR A 431 -2.01 9.95 -22.36
C THR A 431 -2.37 8.68 -21.58
N GLY A 432 -1.49 7.69 -21.61
CA GLY A 432 -1.66 6.43 -20.87
C GLY A 432 -0.74 6.38 -19.66
N ILE A 433 -1.26 5.97 -18.50
CA ILE A 433 -0.48 5.87 -17.26
C ILE A 433 -0.72 4.50 -16.64
N ILE A 434 0.34 3.69 -16.53
CA ILE A 434 0.30 2.42 -15.81
C ILE A 434 0.98 2.59 -14.44
N LEU A 435 0.21 2.32 -13.38
CA LEU A 435 0.66 2.45 -12.00
C LEU A 435 0.93 1.07 -11.39
N THR A 436 1.37 1.09 -10.14
CA THR A 436 1.67 -0.09 -9.34
C THR A 436 0.57 -1.15 -9.39
N GLY A 437 1.00 -2.41 -9.42
CA GLY A 437 0.10 -3.54 -9.50
C GLY A 437 0.81 -4.84 -9.82
N MET A 438 0.12 -5.96 -9.62
CA MET A 438 0.61 -7.30 -9.95
C MET A 438 0.16 -7.74 -11.35
N GLY A 439 0.99 -8.53 -12.02
CA GLY A 439 0.66 -9.15 -13.31
C GLY A 439 0.96 -8.25 -14.50
N LYS A 440 0.38 -8.60 -15.65
CA LYS A 440 0.70 -7.99 -16.96
C LYS A 440 -0.45 -7.22 -17.60
N ASP A 441 -1.61 -7.16 -16.94
CA ASP A 441 -2.77 -6.48 -17.50
C ASP A 441 -2.49 -4.98 -17.63
N GLY A 442 -2.85 -4.39 -18.78
CA GLY A 442 -2.52 -3.01 -19.15
C GLY A 442 -1.23 -2.86 -19.95
N ALA A 443 -0.33 -3.84 -19.96
CA ALA A 443 0.94 -3.75 -20.68
C ALA A 443 0.73 -3.69 -22.21
N GLN A 444 -0.12 -4.57 -22.74
CA GLN A 444 -0.40 -4.63 -24.19
C GLN A 444 -1.24 -3.45 -24.65
N GLY A 445 -2.23 -3.04 -23.85
CA GLY A 445 -3.04 -1.86 -24.11
C GLY A 445 -2.20 -0.57 -24.08
N LEU A 446 -1.26 -0.45 -23.15
CA LEU A 446 -0.37 0.72 -23.09
C LEU A 446 0.56 0.77 -24.31
N LEU A 447 1.07 -0.39 -24.75
CA LEU A 447 1.81 -0.50 -26.01
C LEU A 447 0.96 -0.09 -27.23
N ALA A 448 -0.31 -0.48 -27.27
CA ALA A 448 -1.22 -0.05 -28.33
C ALA A 448 -1.41 1.47 -28.33
N MET A 449 -1.58 2.09 -27.15
CA MET A 449 -1.65 3.55 -27.02
C MET A 449 -0.38 4.22 -27.53
N ARG A 450 0.81 3.74 -27.11
CA ARG A 450 2.09 4.27 -27.57
C ARG A 450 2.25 4.16 -29.08
N ARG A 451 1.90 3.03 -29.67
CA ARG A 451 1.94 2.82 -31.14
C ARG A 451 0.97 3.73 -31.89
N ALA A 452 -0.13 4.12 -31.26
CA ALA A 452 -1.08 5.09 -31.80
C ALA A 452 -0.60 6.55 -31.66
N GLY A 453 0.55 6.80 -31.02
CA GLY A 453 1.13 8.14 -30.85
C GLY A 453 0.85 8.79 -29.49
N ALA A 454 0.14 8.11 -28.58
CA ALA A 454 -0.07 8.62 -27.23
C ALA A 454 1.23 8.65 -26.43
N TRP A 455 1.40 9.66 -25.56
CA TRP A 455 2.46 9.64 -24.56
C TRP A 455 2.09 8.67 -23.43
N THR A 456 3.03 7.83 -23.02
CA THR A 456 2.77 6.75 -22.05
C THR A 456 3.77 6.73 -20.90
N ILE A 457 3.25 6.69 -19.68
CA ILE A 457 4.02 6.73 -18.43
C ILE A 457 3.89 5.39 -17.72
N GLY A 458 5.00 4.88 -17.19
CA GLY A 458 5.03 3.81 -16.20
C GLY A 458 5.54 4.31 -14.86
N GLN A 459 4.87 3.93 -13.77
CA GLN A 459 5.38 4.21 -12.43
C GLN A 459 6.70 3.46 -12.18
N ASP A 460 7.70 4.14 -11.63
CA ASP A 460 8.99 3.53 -11.32
C ASP A 460 8.91 2.42 -10.26
N GLU A 461 9.92 1.55 -10.23
CA GLU A 461 10.01 0.44 -9.28
C GLU A 461 10.11 0.93 -7.83
N ALA A 462 10.89 1.98 -7.60
CA ALA A 462 11.20 2.51 -6.27
C ALA A 462 9.97 3.07 -5.55
N SER A 463 8.96 3.55 -6.28
CA SER A 463 7.73 4.11 -5.75
C SER A 463 6.56 3.12 -5.82
N CYS A 464 6.66 2.05 -6.62
CA CYS A 464 5.65 1.00 -6.69
C CYS A 464 5.52 0.21 -5.38
N VAL A 465 4.30 -0.12 -4.98
CA VAL A 465 4.02 -1.11 -3.94
C VAL A 465 4.31 -2.52 -4.46
N VAL A 466 3.83 -2.79 -5.69
CA VAL A 466 4.15 -3.97 -6.51
C VAL A 466 4.56 -3.48 -7.90
N TYR A 467 5.80 -3.75 -8.29
CA TYR A 467 6.32 -3.40 -9.62
C TYR A 467 6.10 -4.56 -10.61
N GLY A 468 4.85 -5.00 -10.77
CA GLY A 468 4.46 -6.02 -11.75
C GLY A 468 3.97 -5.38 -13.05
N MET A 469 2.82 -4.71 -12.99
CA MET A 469 2.19 -4.10 -14.18
C MET A 469 3.11 -3.10 -14.89
N PRO A 470 3.79 -2.15 -14.20
CA PRO A 470 4.70 -1.25 -14.89
C PRO A 470 5.92 -1.95 -15.48
N ARG A 471 6.47 -2.98 -14.81
CA ARG A 471 7.58 -3.79 -15.32
C ARG A 471 7.22 -4.50 -16.62
N GLU A 472 6.06 -5.14 -16.67
CA GLU A 472 5.55 -5.82 -17.86
C GLU A 472 5.32 -4.81 -18.99
N ALA A 473 4.76 -3.63 -18.68
CA ALA A 473 4.57 -2.56 -19.65
C ALA A 473 5.90 -2.01 -20.21
N VAL A 474 6.94 -1.87 -19.39
CA VAL A 474 8.30 -1.52 -19.84
C VAL A 474 8.87 -2.62 -20.72
N SER A 475 8.76 -3.89 -20.29
CA SER A 475 9.31 -5.05 -21.00
C SER A 475 8.76 -5.20 -22.42
N VAL A 476 7.48 -4.94 -22.63
CA VAL A 476 6.86 -4.98 -23.97
C VAL A 476 7.06 -3.70 -24.78
N GLY A 477 7.79 -2.71 -24.24
CA GLY A 477 8.02 -1.42 -24.88
C GLY A 477 6.80 -0.48 -24.86
N GLY A 478 5.84 -0.71 -23.97
CA GLY A 478 4.63 0.11 -23.84
C GLY A 478 4.85 1.45 -23.13
N VAL A 479 5.91 1.58 -22.35
CA VAL A 479 6.22 2.81 -21.58
C VAL A 479 7.20 3.70 -22.34
N SER A 480 6.82 4.96 -22.58
CA SER A 480 7.73 5.97 -23.15
C SER A 480 8.57 6.66 -22.09
N GLU A 481 8.07 6.78 -20.86
CA GLU A 481 8.77 7.43 -19.75
C GLU A 481 8.48 6.73 -18.42
N VAL A 482 9.52 6.44 -17.64
CA VAL A 482 9.39 5.86 -16.30
C VAL A 482 9.55 6.98 -15.28
N VAL A 483 8.56 7.15 -14.41
CA VAL A 483 8.43 8.33 -13.54
C VAL A 483 8.10 7.91 -12.11
N SER A 484 8.63 8.61 -11.11
CA SER A 484 8.26 8.39 -9.72
C SER A 484 6.83 8.79 -9.43
N LEU A 485 6.13 8.05 -8.56
CA LEU A 485 4.74 8.36 -8.19
C LEU A 485 4.53 9.83 -7.81
N SER A 486 5.49 10.42 -7.10
CA SER A 486 5.42 11.83 -6.66
C SER A 486 5.52 12.85 -7.80
N GLU A 487 6.08 12.44 -8.95
CA GLU A 487 6.35 13.30 -10.10
C GLU A 487 5.31 13.11 -11.23
N ILE A 488 4.55 12.01 -11.23
CA ILE A 488 3.57 11.70 -12.29
C ILE A 488 2.60 12.85 -12.54
N ALA A 489 2.03 13.45 -11.48
CA ALA A 489 1.06 14.54 -11.62
C ALA A 489 1.70 15.80 -12.25
N GLY A 490 2.91 16.17 -11.81
CA GLY A 490 3.65 17.30 -12.34
C GLY A 490 4.05 17.09 -13.80
N ASN A 491 4.56 15.90 -14.14
CA ASN A 491 4.94 15.55 -15.50
C ASN A 491 3.73 15.49 -16.43
N LEU A 492 2.59 14.98 -15.96
CA LEU A 492 1.34 15.01 -16.71
C LEU A 492 0.91 16.45 -17.03
N LEU A 493 0.91 17.34 -16.03
CA LEU A 493 0.53 18.73 -16.24
C LEU A 493 1.49 19.44 -17.20
N ALA A 494 2.80 19.26 -17.04
CA ALA A 494 3.82 19.85 -17.91
C ALA A 494 3.69 19.37 -19.36
N HIS A 495 3.38 18.08 -19.57
CA HIS A 495 3.10 17.52 -20.88
C HIS A 495 1.86 18.15 -21.52
N LEU A 496 0.75 18.21 -20.78
CA LEU A 496 -0.50 18.81 -21.28
C LEU A 496 -0.33 20.30 -21.62
N GLN A 497 0.39 21.07 -20.79
CA GLN A 497 0.67 22.48 -21.06
C GLN A 497 1.53 22.68 -22.32
N ARG A 498 2.44 21.75 -22.62
CA ARG A 498 3.24 21.77 -23.85
C ARG A 498 2.36 21.48 -25.07
N LEU A 499 1.51 20.45 -25.01
CA LEU A 499 0.54 20.17 -26.06
C LEU A 499 -0.40 21.36 -26.31
N ASP A 500 -0.85 22.02 -25.23
CA ASP A 500 -1.74 23.18 -25.34
C ASP A 500 -1.11 24.36 -26.09
N ARG A 501 0.19 24.61 -25.84
CA ARG A 501 0.96 25.63 -26.56
C ARG A 501 1.12 25.27 -28.03
N GLU A 502 1.34 24.00 -28.35
CA GLU A 502 1.45 23.52 -29.75
C GLU A 502 0.12 23.66 -30.49
N LEU A 503 -1.02 23.42 -29.82
CA LEU A 503 -2.35 23.62 -30.38
C LEU A 503 -2.72 25.11 -30.55
N SER A 504 -2.09 25.99 -29.78
CA SER A 504 -2.32 27.44 -29.78
C SER A 504 -1.34 28.23 -30.65
N GLY A 505 -0.28 27.59 -31.17
CA GLY A 505 0.68 28.20 -32.08
C GLY A 505 0.06 28.55 -33.45
N PRO A 506 0.63 29.51 -34.20
CA PRO A 506 0.13 29.83 -35.54
C PRO A 506 0.16 28.56 -36.39
N ALA A 507 -0.98 28.25 -37.03
CA ALA A 507 -1.09 27.13 -37.96
C ALA A 507 0.13 27.15 -38.89
N ARG A 508 0.86 26.03 -38.96
CA ARG A 508 1.98 25.88 -39.89
C ARG A 508 1.48 26.34 -41.25
N ALA A 509 1.99 27.47 -41.73
CA ALA A 509 1.78 27.92 -43.09
C ALA A 509 2.24 26.75 -43.98
N ASN A 510 1.31 26.20 -44.76
CA ASN A 510 1.65 25.35 -45.89
C ASN A 510 2.59 26.18 -46.75
N VAL A 511 3.88 25.84 -46.72
CA VAL A 511 4.81 26.23 -47.76
C VAL A 511 4.47 25.34 -48.96
N PRO A 512 4.16 25.92 -50.13
CA PRO A 512 3.61 25.20 -51.29
C PRO A 512 4.53 24.11 -51.83
#